data_AF-A0A7W9X4H7-F1
#
_entry.id   AF-A0A7W9X4H7-F1
#
_cell.length_a   1.000
_cell.length_b   1.000
_cell.length_c   1.000
_cell.angle_alpha   90.00
_cell.angle_beta   90.00
_cell.angle_gamma   90.00
#
_symmetry.space_group_name_H-M   'P 1'
#
loop_
_entity.id
_entity.type
_entity.pdbx_description
1 polymer ?
#
loop_
_entity_poly.entity_id
_entity_poly.type
_entity_poly.pdbx_seq_one_letter_code
_entity_poly.pdbx_strand_id
1 'polypeptide(L)'
;MQKKILIDLALMLAGCFVVRLGGYWLDIGIGLFLLGCVMALFRVRDIIHRTLQRRGLDVSRDRVLVHLCAVVMAAFGAAMTLDDTDPRMAGIRWPLIIGLALSVYAFDALWRLLFGRR
;
A
#
# COMPACT_ATOMS: atom_id res chain seq x y z
N MET A 1 19.61 7.06 5.65
CA MET A 1 18.33 6.32 5.56
C MET A 1 17.35 6.77 6.64
N GLN A 2 17.78 6.92 7.90
CA GLN A 2 16.94 7.39 9.02
C GLN A 2 16.27 8.76 8.81
N LYS A 3 17.01 9.80 8.37
CA LYS A 3 16.44 11.16 8.13
C LYS A 3 15.24 11.14 7.17
N LYS A 4 15.36 10.29 6.16
CA LYS A 4 14.34 10.06 5.15
C LYS A 4 13.10 9.44 5.81
N ILE A 5 13.25 8.37 6.58
CA ILE A 5 12.12 7.66 7.24
C ILE A 5 11.37 8.59 8.20
N LEU A 6 12.11 9.44 8.92
CA LEU A 6 11.53 10.45 9.81
C LEU A 6 10.65 11.46 9.08
N ILE A 7 10.98 11.85 7.85
CA ILE A 7 10.16 12.77 7.05
C ILE A 7 8.82 12.12 6.68
N ASP A 8 8.84 10.86 6.23
CA ASP A 8 7.61 10.15 5.85
C ASP A 8 6.72 9.96 7.07
N LEU A 9 7.31 9.58 8.21
CA LEU A 9 6.61 9.42 9.48
C LEU A 9 6.03 10.76 9.96
N ALA A 10 6.81 11.84 9.88
CA ALA A 10 6.36 13.18 10.25
C ALA A 10 5.20 13.64 9.36
N LEU A 11 5.23 13.32 8.06
CA LEU A 11 4.15 13.65 7.14
C LEU A 11 2.88 12.86 7.45
N MET A 12 3.00 11.57 7.77
CA MET A 12 1.87 10.75 8.22
C MET A 12 1.26 11.28 9.52
N LEU A 13 2.11 11.64 10.51
CA LEU A 13 1.67 12.21 11.78
C LEU A 13 1.01 13.59 11.60
N ALA A 14 1.56 14.43 10.73
CA ALA A 14 0.95 15.71 10.37
C ALA A 14 -0.41 15.51 9.70
N GLY A 15 -0.53 14.56 8.78
CA GLY A 15 -1.81 14.17 8.17
C GLY A 15 -2.84 13.74 9.22
N CYS A 16 -2.47 12.83 10.13
CA CYS A 16 -3.34 12.41 11.23
C CYS A 16 -3.77 13.57 12.14
N PHE A 17 -2.85 14.49 12.44
CA PHE A 17 -3.15 15.67 13.24
C PHE A 17 -4.17 16.58 12.54
N VAL A 18 -4.00 16.81 11.24
CA VAL A 18 -4.91 17.64 10.43
C VAL A 18 -6.28 16.98 10.27
N VAL A 19 -6.35 15.65 10.09
CA VAL A 19 -7.63 14.90 10.07
C VAL A 19 -8.39 15.11 11.37
N ARG A 20 -7.69 15.12 12.52
CA ARG A 20 -8.31 15.32 13.84
C ARG A 20 -8.93 16.70 14.02
N LEU A 21 -8.51 17.71 13.25
CA LEU A 21 -9.12 19.04 13.28
C LEU A 21 -10.53 19.06 12.67
N GLY A 22 -10.87 18.07 11.83
CA GLY A 22 -12.20 17.91 11.24
C GLY A 22 -12.61 19.07 10.31
N GLY A 23 -13.86 18.99 9.81
CA GLY A 23 -14.43 20.02 8.94
C GLY A 23 -13.69 20.16 7.61
N TYR A 24 -13.45 21.40 7.17
CA TYR A 24 -12.77 21.73 5.89
C TYR A 24 -11.37 21.11 5.76
N TRP A 25 -10.68 20.86 6.88
CA TRP A 25 -9.31 20.35 6.88
C TRP A 25 -9.22 18.83 6.69
N LEU A 26 -10.35 18.12 6.73
CA LEU A 26 -10.39 16.66 6.69
C LEU A 26 -9.76 16.11 5.40
N ASP A 27 -10.15 16.63 4.24
CA ASP A 27 -9.62 16.18 2.94
C ASP A 27 -8.12 16.48 2.79
N ILE A 28 -7.68 17.63 3.30
CA ILE A 28 -6.27 18.03 3.31
C ILE A 28 -5.46 17.07 4.20
N GLY A 29 -5.99 16.73 5.38
CA GLY A 29 -5.37 15.78 6.30
C GLY A 29 -5.27 14.38 5.72
N ILE A 30 -6.33 13.90 5.07
CA ILE A 30 -6.34 12.61 4.36
C ILE A 30 -5.30 12.62 3.24
N GLY A 31 -5.25 13.69 2.44
CA GLY A 31 -4.27 13.84 1.36
C GLY A 31 -2.82 13.78 1.86
N LEU A 32 -2.50 14.50 2.93
CA LEU A 32 -1.17 14.48 3.55
C LEU A 32 -0.81 13.11 4.12
N PHE A 33 -1.77 12.45 4.77
CA PHE A 33 -1.59 11.10 5.31
C PHE A 33 -1.32 10.09 4.18
N LEU A 34 -2.15 10.09 3.13
CA LEU A 34 -1.99 9.21 1.98
C LEU A 34 -0.65 9.44 1.27
N LEU A 35 -0.23 10.70 1.12
CA LEU A 35 1.07 11.03 0.53
C LEU A 35 2.22 10.42 1.36
N GLY A 36 2.16 10.53 2.69
CA GLY A 36 3.11 9.88 3.60
C GLY A 36 3.16 8.37 3.43
N CYS A 37 2.00 7.72 3.36
CA CYS A 37 1.87 6.29 3.13
C CYS A 37 2.51 5.85 1.79
N VAL A 38 2.24 6.59 0.71
CA VAL A 38 2.81 6.29 -0.62
C VAL A 38 4.33 6.41 -0.61
N MET A 39 4.88 7.47 0.00
CA MET A 39 6.34 7.63 0.12
C MET A 39 6.98 6.50 0.94
N ALA A 40 6.35 6.11 2.05
CA ALA A 40 6.81 5.00 2.88
C ALA A 40 6.80 3.69 2.08
N LEU A 41 5.77 3.45 1.27
CA LEU A 41 5.64 2.26 0.42
C LEU A 41 6.78 2.16 -0.61
N PHE A 42 7.13 3.27 -1.28
CA PHE A 42 8.29 3.30 -2.19
C PHE A 42 9.63 3.06 -1.47
N ARG A 43 9.77 3.50 -0.22
CA ARG A 43 10.98 3.25 0.58
C ARG A 43 11.10 1.79 0.99
N VAL A 44 10.00 1.19 1.41
CA VAL A 44 9.95 -0.24 1.75
C VAL A 44 10.27 -1.08 0.52
N ARG A 45 9.74 -0.73 -0.67
CA ARG A 45 10.12 -1.34 -1.95
C ARG A 45 11.65 -1.32 -2.15
N ASP A 46 12.28 -0.15 -1.98
CA ASP A 46 13.72 0.00 -2.18
C ASP A 46 14.54 -0.81 -1.17
N ILE A 47 14.08 -0.91 0.09
CA ILE A 47 14.70 -1.74 1.13
C ILE A 47 14.62 -3.23 0.75
N ILE A 48 13.44 -3.70 0.38
CA ILE A 48 13.21 -5.10 0.01
C ILE A 48 14.03 -5.44 -1.23
N HIS A 49 14.02 -4.61 -2.26
CA HIS A 49 14.81 -4.82 -3.47
C HIS A 49 16.31 -4.92 -3.15
N ARG A 50 16.87 -3.99 -2.37
CA ARG A 50 18.28 -4.06 -1.96
C ARG A 50 18.59 -5.31 -1.14
N THR A 51 17.64 -5.76 -0.31
CA THR A 51 17.80 -6.96 0.51
C THR A 51 17.79 -8.22 -0.35
N LEU A 52 16.92 -8.30 -1.35
CA LEU A 52 16.86 -9.39 -2.32
C LEU A 52 18.12 -9.43 -3.20
N GLN A 53 18.61 -8.28 -3.66
CA GLN A 53 19.87 -8.20 -4.40
C GLN A 53 21.07 -8.67 -3.56
N ARG A 54 21.14 -8.32 -2.27
CA ARG A 54 22.18 -8.83 -1.35
C ARG A 54 22.14 -10.34 -1.16
N ARG A 55 20.97 -10.97 -1.39
CA ARG A 55 20.79 -12.43 -1.37
C ARG A 55 21.04 -13.09 -2.74
N GLY A 56 21.51 -12.33 -3.73
CA GLY A 56 21.77 -12.84 -5.08
C GLY A 56 20.53 -13.10 -5.92
N LEU A 57 19.36 -12.60 -5.50
CA LEU A 57 18.11 -12.75 -6.26
C LEU A 57 17.93 -11.59 -7.22
N ASP A 58 17.83 -11.89 -8.52
CA ASP A 58 17.56 -10.90 -9.57
C ASP A 58 16.05 -10.67 -9.71
N VAL A 59 15.53 -9.77 -8.87
CA VAL A 59 14.11 -9.40 -8.84
C VAL A 59 13.97 -7.93 -9.20
N SER A 60 13.15 -7.63 -10.21
CA SER A 60 12.90 -6.25 -10.64
C SER A 60 12.19 -5.43 -9.55
N ARG A 61 12.49 -4.13 -9.47
CA ARG A 61 11.83 -3.19 -8.54
C ARG A 61 10.32 -3.16 -8.70
N ASP A 62 9.84 -3.28 -9.93
CA ASP A 62 8.41 -3.25 -10.25
C ASP A 62 7.71 -4.49 -9.70
N ARG A 63 8.35 -5.67 -9.79
CA ARG A 63 7.81 -6.90 -9.22
C ARG A 63 7.68 -6.81 -7.70
N VAL A 64 8.67 -6.22 -7.04
CA VAL A 64 8.63 -5.95 -5.58
C VAL A 64 7.47 -5.00 -5.24
N LEU A 65 7.27 -3.94 -6.03
CA LEU A 65 6.18 -2.98 -5.80
C LEU A 65 4.81 -3.65 -5.92
N VAL A 66 4.59 -4.46 -6.96
CA VAL A 66 3.33 -5.19 -7.19
C VAL A 66 3.01 -6.11 -6.00
N HIS A 67 4.00 -6.87 -5.52
CA HIS A 67 3.81 -7.74 -4.35
C HIS A 67 3.54 -6.93 -3.08
N LEU A 68 4.23 -5.80 -2.89
CA LEU A 68 4.02 -4.93 -1.74
C LEU A 68 2.60 -4.35 -1.74
N CYS A 69 2.11 -3.89 -2.91
CA CYS A 69 0.74 -3.43 -3.07
C CYS A 69 -0.28 -4.55 -2.82
N ALA A 70 -0.03 -5.77 -3.32
CA ALA A 70 -0.90 -6.91 -3.07
C ALA A 70 -0.99 -7.27 -1.58
N VAL A 71 0.13 -7.23 -0.86
CA VAL A 71 0.17 -7.45 0.59
C VAL A 71 -0.58 -6.34 1.34
N VAL A 72 -0.39 -5.08 0.96
CA VAL A 72 -1.11 -3.94 1.56
C VAL A 72 -2.61 -4.07 1.34
N MET A 73 -3.05 -4.37 0.12
CA MET A 73 -4.46 -4.60 -0.20
C MET A 73 -5.02 -5.79 0.57
N ALA A 74 -4.29 -6.91 0.65
CA ALA A 74 -4.70 -8.05 1.45
C ALA A 74 -4.82 -7.71 2.94
N ALA A 75 -3.90 -6.93 3.49
CA ALA A 75 -3.93 -6.47 4.88
C ALA A 75 -5.09 -5.49 5.16
N PHE A 76 -5.38 -4.58 4.22
CA PHE A 76 -6.56 -3.72 4.30
C PHE A 76 -7.85 -4.51 4.25
N GLY A 77 -7.95 -5.46 3.33
CA GLY A 77 -9.07 -6.41 3.28
C GLY A 77 -9.20 -7.16 4.60
N ALA A 78 -8.10 -7.72 5.12
CA ALA A 78 -8.10 -8.42 6.41
C ALA A 78 -8.57 -7.52 7.57
N ALA A 79 -8.11 -6.27 7.63
CA ALA A 79 -8.49 -5.30 8.67
C ALA A 79 -9.99 -4.95 8.59
N MET A 80 -10.53 -4.69 7.39
CA MET A 80 -11.97 -4.47 7.21
C MET A 80 -12.80 -5.70 7.56
N THR A 81 -12.21 -6.89 7.43
CA THR A 81 -12.84 -8.16 7.79
C THR A 81 -12.56 -8.62 9.23
N LEU A 82 -11.84 -7.85 10.04
CA LEU A 82 -11.69 -8.11 11.47
C LEU A 82 -12.61 -7.21 12.30
N ASP A 83 -13.24 -6.23 11.65
CA ASP A 83 -14.34 -5.47 12.23
C ASP A 83 -15.60 -6.36 12.25
N ASP A 84 -15.83 -7.02 13.38
CA ASP A 84 -16.96 -7.95 13.62
C ASP A 84 -18.29 -7.22 13.86
N THR A 85 -18.32 -5.90 13.67
CA THR A 85 -19.53 -5.09 13.83
C THR A 85 -20.53 -5.27 12.69
N ASP A 86 -20.13 -5.76 11.51
CA ASP A 86 -21.01 -5.89 10.34
C ASP A 86 -21.22 -7.35 9.87
N PRO A 87 -22.33 -8.01 10.24
CA PRO A 87 -22.58 -9.42 9.93
C PRO A 87 -22.78 -9.70 8.43
N ARG A 88 -22.99 -8.66 7.60
CA ARG A 88 -23.09 -8.78 6.14
C ARG A 88 -21.76 -9.12 5.49
N MET A 89 -20.64 -8.73 6.10
CA MET A 89 -19.31 -8.98 5.56
C MET A 89 -18.90 -10.45 5.69
N ALA A 90 -19.43 -11.19 6.68
CA ALA A 90 -18.94 -12.50 7.11
C ALA A 90 -18.79 -13.57 5.99
N GLY A 91 -19.69 -13.58 5.00
CA GLY A 91 -19.65 -14.52 3.87
C GLY A 91 -18.74 -14.10 2.70
N ILE A 92 -18.39 -12.81 2.60
CA ILE A 92 -17.68 -12.23 1.44
C ILE A 92 -16.23 -11.85 1.80
N ARG A 93 -15.85 -11.92 3.10
CA ARG A 93 -14.53 -11.54 3.64
C ARG A 93 -13.35 -12.08 2.83
N TRP A 94 -13.24 -13.41 2.74
CA TRP A 94 -12.12 -14.08 2.07
C TRP A 94 -12.11 -13.89 0.55
N PRO A 95 -13.26 -14.02 -0.16
CA PRO A 95 -13.34 -13.67 -1.57
C PRO A 95 -12.90 -12.23 -1.87
N LEU A 96 -13.24 -11.27 -1.01
CA LEU A 96 -12.86 -9.86 -1.18
C LEU A 96 -11.35 -9.67 -1.02
N ILE A 97 -10.75 -10.23 0.04
CA ILE A 97 -9.29 -10.17 0.28
C ILE A 97 -8.52 -10.78 -0.90
N ILE A 98 -8.92 -11.98 -1.32
CA ILE A 98 -8.27 -12.70 -2.41
C ILE A 98 -8.47 -11.97 -3.74
N GLY A 99 -9.69 -11.48 -4.01
CA GLY A 99 -10.02 -10.71 -5.20
C GLY A 99 -9.24 -9.40 -5.29
N LEU A 100 -9.07 -8.69 -4.16
CA LEU A 100 -8.32 -7.44 -4.09
C LEU A 100 -6.83 -7.69 -4.33
N ALA A 101 -6.25 -8.74 -3.75
CA ALA A 101 -4.87 -9.14 -4.01
C ALA A 101 -4.67 -9.55 -5.48
N LEU A 102 -5.58 -10.37 -6.04
CA LEU A 102 -5.55 -10.78 -7.45
C LEU A 102 -5.71 -9.60 -8.41
N SER A 103 -6.52 -8.59 -8.07
CA SER A 103 -6.72 -7.40 -8.92
C SER A 103 -5.42 -6.64 -9.15
N VAL A 104 -4.50 -6.63 -8.18
CA VAL A 104 -3.19 -6.00 -8.29
C VAL A 104 -2.32 -6.73 -9.32
N TYR A 105 -2.34 -8.07 -9.31
CA TYR A 105 -1.63 -8.88 -10.29
C TYR A 105 -2.26 -8.81 -11.68
N ALA A 106 -3.59 -8.81 -11.76
CA ALA A 106 -4.32 -8.64 -13.01
C ALA A 106 -4.03 -7.27 -13.65
N PHE A 107 -3.94 -6.22 -12.83
CA PHE A 107 -3.58 -4.88 -13.29
C PHE A 107 -2.13 -4.79 -13.76
N ASP A 108 -1.17 -5.40 -13.05
CA ASP A 108 0.23 -5.49 -13.52
C ASP A 108 0.33 -6.25 -14.86
N ALA A 109 -0.39 -7.36 -15.00
CA ALA A 109 -0.45 -8.12 -16.25
C ALA A 109 -1.05 -7.29 -17.39
N LEU A 110 -2.18 -6.61 -17.14
CA LEU A 110 -2.83 -5.73 -18.11
C LEU A 110 -1.91 -4.55 -18.50
N TRP A 111 -1.24 -3.94 -17.53
CA TRP A 111 -0.30 -2.85 -17.74
C TRP A 111 0.87 -3.27 -18.63
N ARG A 112 1.45 -4.45 -18.39
CA ARG A 112 2.50 -5.00 -19.24
C ARG A 112 2.01 -5.34 -20.64
N LEU A 113 0.78 -5.82 -20.78
CA LEU A 113 0.16 -6.07 -22.08
C LEU A 113 -0.04 -4.77 -22.89
N LEU A 114 -0.49 -3.70 -22.24
CA LEU A 114 -0.80 -2.43 -22.89
C LEU A 114 0.43 -1.55 -23.14
N PHE A 115 1.41 -1.57 -22.24
CA PHE A 115 2.52 -0.61 -22.24
C PHE A 115 3.91 -1.27 -22.23
N GLY A 116 4.00 -2.59 -22.04
CA GLY A 116 5.26 -3.33 -21.92
C GLY A 116 5.89 -3.81 -23.23
N ARG A 117 5.36 -3.43 -24.39
CA ARG A 117 6.05 -3.64 -25.68
C ARG A 117 7.05 -2.52 -25.94
N ARG A 118 8.22 -2.56 -25.26
CA ARG A 118 9.50 -2.03 -25.76
C ARG A 118 10.66 -2.80 -25.14
#